data_AF-A0A2V7WZ68-F1
#
_entry.id   AF-A0A2V7WZ68-F1
#
_cell.length_a   1.000
_cell.length_b   1.000
_cell.length_c   1.000
_cell.angle_alpha   90.00
_cell.angle_beta   90.00
_cell.angle_gamma   90.00
#
_symmetry.space_group_name_H-M   'P 1'
#
loop_
_entity.id
_entity.type
_entity.pdbx_description
1 polymer ?
#
loop_
_entity_poly.entity_id
_entity_poly.type
_entity_poly.pdbx_seq_one_letter_code
_entity_poly.pdbx_strand_id
1 'polypeptide(L)'
;MKGGCIVEPWHEVVASLEVDARRGTFLHPVPAPGSATVVWTDPAAAPPAAEASPQEVGDRSARDPLTGLACRAALVRSLQEALDAPVESAPFAVALIDLDGFRATNQGLGYTAGDRLLHAAARRLETCLRRGDTLVRFGSDEFAILLADVQPGDVSRIGDRLQAALSAPIDLGGTVLCPQASVGIAVRSVHHTRAEDVLRDAERALGRARAAGKGRSEVFDPALDPRAATLSQLEAALRRAIDSEDFRTHYEPMVSVKGGQVTGFEILLWRRSGGGRARR
;
A
#
# COMPACT_ATOMS: atom_id res chain seq x y z
N MET A 1 40.48 -24.96 8.20
CA MET A 1 39.15 -25.14 8.84
C MET A 1 39.28 -24.55 10.24
N LYS A 2 38.52 -23.57 10.73
CA LYS A 2 37.20 -23.02 10.40
C LYS A 2 37.28 -21.49 10.49
N GLY A 3 36.73 -20.78 9.49
CA GLY A 3 36.37 -19.37 9.63
C GLY A 3 35.07 -19.27 10.42
N GLY A 4 35.05 -18.42 11.44
CA GLY A 4 33.87 -18.07 12.21
C GLY A 4 33.66 -16.57 12.09
N CYS A 5 32.58 -16.17 11.42
CA CYS A 5 32.10 -14.81 11.33
C CYS A 5 31.50 -14.45 12.70
N ILE A 6 32.11 -13.48 13.40
CA ILE A 6 31.52 -12.86 14.58
C ILE A 6 30.62 -11.75 14.07
N VAL A 7 29.31 -11.92 14.27
CA VAL A 7 28.30 -10.91 13.99
C VAL A 7 28.15 -10.07 15.26
N GLU A 8 28.59 -8.81 15.23
CA GLU A 8 28.32 -7.86 16.31
C GLU A 8 26.87 -7.35 16.24
N PRO A 9 26.24 -7.01 17.39
CA PRO A 9 24.84 -6.64 17.45
C PRO A 9 24.56 -5.23 16.92
N TRP A 10 23.41 -5.08 16.28
CA TRP A 10 22.85 -3.82 15.80
C TRP A 10 22.56 -2.88 16.99
N HIS A 11 23.03 -1.63 16.92
CA HIS A 11 22.64 -0.58 17.85
C HIS A 11 21.22 -0.10 17.51
N GLU A 12 20.30 -0.28 18.44
CA GLU A 12 18.96 0.30 18.46
C GLU A 12 19.09 1.80 18.78
N VAL A 13 18.78 2.67 17.82
CA VAL A 13 18.68 4.11 18.09
C VAL A 13 17.27 4.40 18.57
N VAL A 14 17.10 4.43 19.90
CA VAL A 14 15.89 4.96 20.54
C VAL A 14 16.11 6.45 20.77
N ALA A 15 15.47 7.30 19.96
CA ALA A 15 15.37 8.73 20.25
C ALA A 15 14.10 8.97 21.05
N SER A 16 14.24 9.20 22.36
CA SER A 16 13.17 9.71 23.21
C SER A 16 13.15 11.24 23.13
N LEU A 17 12.04 11.83 22.69
CA LEU A 17 11.83 13.27 22.72
C LEU A 17 10.90 13.61 23.90
N GLU A 18 11.45 14.27 24.92
CA GLU A 18 10.66 14.90 25.98
C GLU A 18 10.34 16.33 25.55
N VAL A 19 9.04 16.65 25.43
CA VAL A 19 8.56 17.99 25.05
C VAL A 19 8.03 18.68 26.31
N ASP A 20 8.73 19.72 26.77
CA ASP A 20 8.23 20.61 27.82
C ASP A 20 7.27 21.65 27.21
N ALA A 21 5.97 21.48 27.46
CA ALA A 21 4.89 22.25 26.85
C ALA A 21 4.70 23.67 27.42
N ARG A 22 5.68 24.27 28.13
CA ARG A 22 5.48 25.56 28.81
C ARG A 22 6.46 26.68 28.49
N ARG A 23 7.46 26.50 27.62
CA ARG A 23 8.35 27.60 27.20
C ARG A 23 8.67 27.53 25.71
N GLY A 24 7.99 28.38 24.93
CA GLY A 24 8.30 28.59 23.52
C GLY A 24 9.55 29.45 23.36
N THR A 25 10.73 28.83 23.20
CA THR A 25 11.91 29.44 22.55
C THR A 25 12.99 28.38 22.32
N PHE A 26 13.43 28.20 21.07
CA PHE A 26 14.59 27.39 20.72
C PHE A 26 15.81 28.29 20.54
N LEU A 27 16.89 28.05 21.28
CA LEU A 27 18.20 28.63 21.01
C LEU A 27 18.94 27.69 20.04
N HIS A 28 19.32 28.17 18.86
CA HIS A 28 20.17 27.41 17.94
C HIS A 28 21.59 27.29 18.51
N PRO A 29 22.16 26.07 18.65
CA PRO A 29 23.58 25.92 18.89
C PRO A 29 24.37 26.08 17.57
N VAL A 30 25.52 26.77 17.63
CA VAL A 30 26.51 26.84 16.53
C VAL A 30 27.34 25.54 16.53
N PRO A 31 27.47 24.80 15.41
CA PRO A 31 28.23 23.55 15.39
C PRO A 31 29.75 23.79 15.22
N ALA A 32 30.55 22.94 15.86
CA ALA A 32 32.00 22.87 15.69
C ALA A 32 32.38 22.27 14.32
N PRO A 33 33.60 22.51 13.79
CA PRO A 33 34.01 22.01 12.48
C PRO A 33 34.03 20.47 12.44
N GLY A 34 33.26 19.87 11.53
CA GLY A 34 33.25 18.43 11.29
C GLY A 34 31.92 17.70 11.50
N SER A 35 30.84 18.38 11.90
CA SER A 35 29.49 17.80 11.98
C SER A 35 28.55 18.36 10.91
N ALA A 36 27.68 17.50 10.36
CA ALA A 36 26.60 17.90 9.47
C ALA A 36 25.34 18.19 10.32
N THR A 37 24.73 19.36 10.11
CA THR A 37 23.43 19.71 10.72
C THR A 37 22.33 19.53 9.68
N VAL A 38 21.32 18.73 10.00
CA VAL A 38 20.07 18.67 9.23
C VAL A 38 19.17 19.77 9.74
N VAL A 39 18.95 20.81 8.93
CA VAL A 39 18.01 21.89 9.24
C VAL A 39 16.64 21.47 8.70
N TRP A 40 15.69 21.23 9.60
CA TRP A 40 14.28 21.11 9.24
C TRP A 40 13.67 22.50 9.21
N THR A 41 13.41 23.04 8.02
CA THR A 41 12.60 24.26 7.87
C THR A 41 11.13 23.87 7.78
N ASP A 42 10.32 24.46 8.65
CA ASP A 42 8.86 24.43 8.55
C ASP A 42 8.43 25.03 7.20
N PRO A 43 7.66 24.33 6.34
CA PRO A 43 7.29 24.81 5.01
C PRO A 43 6.42 26.09 5.01
N ALA A 44 6.07 26.63 6.17
CA ALA A 44 5.24 27.82 6.33
C ALA A 44 5.99 29.18 6.34
N ALA A 45 7.31 29.22 6.11
CA ALA A 45 8.07 30.48 6.12
C ALA A 45 8.96 30.67 4.88
N ALA A 46 8.35 30.71 3.69
CA ALA A 46 8.95 31.32 2.51
C ALA A 46 8.51 32.80 2.43
N PRO A 47 9.40 33.75 2.04
CA PRO A 47 9.04 35.16 1.90
C PRO A 47 7.99 35.34 0.78
N PRO A 48 7.14 36.38 0.86
CA PRO A 48 6.03 36.56 -0.06
C PRO A 48 6.53 36.79 -1.49
N ALA A 49 6.41 35.77 -2.33
CA ALA A 49 6.48 35.93 -3.78
C ALA A 49 5.18 36.60 -4.25
N ALA A 50 5.36 37.58 -5.14
CA ALA A 50 4.34 38.43 -5.73
C ALA A 50 2.96 37.78 -5.90
N GLU A 51 1.93 38.51 -5.48
CA GLU A 51 0.51 38.19 -5.57
C GLU A 51 0.14 37.69 -6.97
N ALA A 52 0.04 36.37 -7.13
CA ALA A 52 -0.63 35.73 -8.25
C ALA A 52 -1.99 35.22 -7.75
N SER A 53 -3.01 35.52 -8.54
CA SER A 53 -4.44 35.38 -8.24
C SER A 53 -4.83 34.00 -7.65
N PRO A 54 -5.69 33.91 -6.62
CA PRO A 54 -6.05 32.67 -5.92
C PRO A 54 -6.76 31.55 -6.73
N GLN A 55 -6.90 31.65 -8.04
CA GLN A 55 -7.67 30.69 -8.85
C GLN A 55 -6.83 29.66 -9.62
N GLU A 56 -5.50 29.76 -9.63
CA GLU A 56 -4.64 28.87 -10.45
C GLU A 56 -3.73 27.92 -9.65
N VAL A 57 -3.79 27.91 -8.32
CA VAL A 57 -2.91 27.07 -7.47
C VAL A 57 -3.44 25.62 -7.31
N GLY A 58 -4.64 25.31 -7.81
CA GLY A 58 -5.32 24.03 -7.61
C GLY A 58 -4.90 22.86 -8.52
N ASP A 59 -4.22 23.10 -9.65
CA ASP A 59 -4.13 22.06 -10.71
C ASP A 59 -2.71 21.59 -11.05
N ARG A 60 -1.68 22.40 -10.79
CA ARG A 60 -0.29 22.04 -11.15
C ARG A 60 0.38 21.05 -10.20
N SER A 61 -0.10 20.92 -8.97
CA SER A 61 0.46 20.00 -7.98
C SER A 61 -0.08 18.57 -8.09
N ALA A 62 -1.01 18.32 -9.01
CA ALA A 62 -1.71 17.05 -9.19
C ALA A 62 -1.26 16.26 -10.44
N ARG A 63 -0.29 16.76 -11.20
CA ARG A 63 0.21 16.13 -12.44
C ARG A 63 1.66 15.71 -12.30
N ASP A 64 2.00 14.56 -12.85
CA ASP A 64 3.37 14.06 -12.93
C ASP A 64 4.13 14.81 -14.03
N PRO A 65 5.27 15.46 -13.72
CA PRO A 65 5.97 16.30 -14.70
C PRO A 65 6.59 15.49 -15.85
N LEU A 66 6.82 14.18 -15.64
CA LEU A 66 7.39 13.32 -16.67
C LEU A 66 6.31 12.87 -17.67
N THR A 67 5.20 12.31 -17.19
CA THR A 67 4.18 11.69 -18.06
C THR A 67 2.99 12.59 -18.35
N GLY A 68 2.79 13.67 -17.60
CA GLY A 68 1.59 14.52 -17.68
C GLY A 68 0.33 13.88 -17.10
N LEU A 69 0.42 12.66 -16.56
CA LEU A 69 -0.70 11.97 -15.93
C LEU A 69 -1.04 12.58 -14.58
N ALA A 70 -2.24 12.31 -14.06
CA ALA A 70 -2.56 12.67 -12.69
C ALA A 70 -1.68 11.89 -11.69
N CYS A 71 -1.47 12.44 -10.50
CA CYS A 71 -0.69 11.81 -9.43
C CYS A 71 -1.58 10.97 -8.52
N ARG A 72 -0.96 10.08 -7.73
CA ARG A 72 -1.62 9.22 -6.72
C ARG A 72 -2.70 9.92 -5.89
N ALA A 73 -2.47 11.16 -5.48
CA ALA A 73 -3.44 11.93 -4.70
C ALA A 73 -4.80 12.11 -5.41
N ALA A 74 -4.79 12.29 -6.73
CA ALA A 74 -6.01 12.40 -7.52
C ALA A 74 -6.79 11.08 -7.55
N LEU A 75 -6.09 9.94 -7.67
CA LEU A 75 -6.72 8.62 -7.61
C LEU A 75 -7.41 8.38 -6.27
N VAL A 76 -6.73 8.66 -5.16
CA VAL A 76 -7.27 8.45 -3.80
C VAL A 76 -8.53 9.27 -3.60
N ARG A 77 -8.53 10.53 -4.05
CA ARG A 77 -9.73 11.38 -4.01
C ARG A 77 -10.87 10.81 -4.85
N SER A 78 -10.62 10.46 -6.11
CA SER A 78 -11.66 9.90 -6.99
C SER A 78 -12.19 8.54 -6.51
N LEU A 79 -11.35 7.74 -5.86
CA LEU A 79 -11.76 6.50 -5.22
C LEU A 79 -12.67 6.75 -4.02
N GLN A 80 -12.33 7.72 -3.18
CA GLN A 80 -13.17 8.05 -2.04
C GLN A 80 -14.53 8.58 -2.50
N GLU A 81 -14.55 9.47 -3.49
CA GLU A 81 -15.78 9.97 -4.12
C GLU A 81 -16.65 8.82 -4.68
N ALA A 82 -16.03 7.82 -5.33
CA ALA A 82 -16.74 6.65 -5.85
C ALA A 82 -17.25 5.70 -4.74
N LEU A 83 -16.55 5.62 -3.61
CA LEU A 83 -16.96 4.81 -2.45
C LEU A 83 -18.09 5.47 -1.65
N ASP A 84 -18.12 6.80 -1.60
CA ASP A 84 -19.17 7.57 -0.92
C ASP A 84 -20.52 7.47 -1.64
N ALA A 85 -20.53 7.14 -2.94
CA ALA A 85 -21.74 6.78 -3.67
C ALA A 85 -22.29 5.43 -3.18
N PRO A 86 -23.62 5.19 -3.20
CA PRO A 86 -24.21 3.89 -2.85
C PRO A 86 -23.57 2.73 -3.62
N VAL A 87 -23.52 1.53 -3.04
CA VAL A 87 -22.90 0.36 -3.68
C VAL A 87 -23.63 -0.02 -4.97
N GLU A 88 -24.95 0.23 -5.05
CA GLU A 88 -25.71 0.03 -6.29
C GLU A 88 -25.37 1.06 -7.39
N SER A 89 -24.68 2.14 -7.03
CA SER A 89 -24.22 3.17 -7.97
C SER A 89 -22.90 2.74 -8.61
N ALA A 90 -23.01 2.25 -9.85
CA ALA A 90 -21.95 1.89 -10.81
C ALA A 90 -20.72 1.13 -10.23
N PRO A 91 -20.51 -0.15 -10.59
CA PRO A 91 -19.36 -0.89 -10.12
C PRO A 91 -18.07 -0.31 -10.71
N PHE A 92 -16.99 -0.31 -9.94
CA PHE A 92 -15.68 0.12 -10.41
C PHE A 92 -14.61 -0.89 -10.01
N ALA A 93 -13.46 -0.81 -10.66
CA ALA A 93 -12.28 -1.56 -10.30
C ALA A 93 -11.03 -0.67 -10.30
N VAL A 94 -9.99 -1.07 -9.58
CA VAL A 94 -8.68 -0.43 -9.61
C VAL A 94 -7.66 -1.42 -10.12
N ALA A 95 -6.95 -1.07 -11.19
CA ALA A 95 -5.80 -1.81 -11.68
C ALA A 95 -4.51 -1.08 -11.29
N LEU A 96 -3.67 -1.72 -10.49
CA LEU A 96 -2.28 -1.31 -10.24
C LEU A 96 -1.37 -2.06 -11.21
N ILE A 97 -0.43 -1.33 -11.80
CA ILE A 97 0.43 -1.80 -12.88
C ILE A 97 1.87 -1.46 -12.52
N ASP A 98 2.74 -2.45 -12.56
CA ASP A 98 4.18 -2.33 -12.30
C ASP A 98 4.96 -2.73 -13.56
N LEU A 99 5.88 -1.87 -14.01
CA LEU A 99 6.78 -2.23 -15.11
C LEU A 99 7.89 -3.15 -14.61
N ASP A 100 7.84 -4.41 -15.02
CA ASP A 100 8.76 -5.43 -14.55
C ASP A 100 10.19 -5.11 -14.98
N GLY A 101 11.11 -5.07 -14.01
CA GLY A 101 12.53 -4.87 -14.29
C GLY A 101 12.92 -3.43 -14.63
N PHE A 102 12.05 -2.44 -14.41
CA PHE A 102 12.33 -1.03 -14.68
C PHE A 102 13.66 -0.54 -14.08
N ARG A 103 13.94 -0.90 -12.83
CA ARG A 103 15.23 -0.60 -12.19
C ARG A 103 16.43 -1.14 -12.96
N ALA A 104 16.33 -2.38 -13.46
CA ALA A 104 17.40 -3.01 -14.23
C ALA A 104 17.57 -2.32 -15.60
N THR A 105 16.47 -1.88 -16.23
CA THR A 105 16.50 -1.04 -17.43
C THR A 105 17.26 0.25 -17.18
N ASN A 106 16.98 0.96 -16.08
CA ASN A 106 17.70 2.19 -15.73
C ASN A 106 19.19 1.93 -15.48
N GLN A 107 19.53 0.84 -14.80
CA GLN A 107 20.92 0.47 -14.53
C GLN A 107 21.68 0.08 -15.79
N GLY A 108 21.03 -0.59 -16.75
CA GLY A 108 21.66 -1.08 -17.98
C GLY A 108 21.70 -0.07 -19.13
N LEU A 109 20.64 0.74 -19.29
CA LEU A 109 20.45 1.64 -20.44
C LEU A 109 20.40 3.13 -20.05
N GLY A 110 20.47 3.44 -18.76
CA GLY A 110 20.43 4.81 -18.23
C GLY A 110 19.02 5.35 -18.00
N TYR A 111 18.92 6.40 -17.19
CA TYR A 111 17.65 7.02 -16.81
C TYR A 111 16.85 7.57 -17.99
N THR A 112 17.50 8.08 -19.04
CA THR A 112 16.82 8.55 -20.25
C THR A 112 16.04 7.43 -20.95
N ALA A 113 16.56 6.19 -20.93
CA ALA A 113 15.84 5.04 -21.47
C ALA A 113 14.65 4.67 -20.58
N GLY A 114 14.80 4.78 -19.26
CA GLY A 114 13.69 4.68 -18.30
C GLY A 114 12.59 5.68 -18.57
N ASP A 115 12.93 6.96 -18.71
CA ASP A 115 11.97 8.03 -18.96
C ASP A 115 11.19 7.80 -20.27
N ARG A 116 11.86 7.32 -21.32
CA ARG A 116 11.23 6.91 -22.58
C ARG A 116 10.29 5.72 -22.40
N LEU A 117 10.69 4.73 -21.61
CA LEU A 117 9.86 3.59 -21.27
C LEU A 117 8.59 4.03 -20.52
N LEU A 118 8.72 4.94 -19.55
CA LEU A 118 7.58 5.50 -18.81
C LEU A 118 6.61 6.26 -19.70
N HIS A 119 7.13 7.11 -20.59
CA HIS A 119 6.31 7.83 -21.57
C HIS A 119 5.57 6.87 -22.51
N ALA A 120 6.27 5.88 -23.04
CA ALA A 120 5.68 4.93 -23.96
C ALA A 120 4.63 4.04 -23.27
N ALA A 121 4.87 3.64 -22.02
CA ALA A 121 3.90 2.91 -21.20
C ALA A 121 2.65 3.77 -20.93
N ALA A 122 2.82 5.02 -20.51
CA ALA A 122 1.71 5.95 -20.28
C ALA A 122 0.82 6.07 -21.53
N ARG A 123 1.41 6.36 -22.69
CA ARG A 123 0.67 6.49 -23.96
C ARG A 123 -0.07 5.22 -24.37
N ARG A 124 0.50 4.04 -24.10
CA ARG A 124 -0.15 2.75 -24.38
C ARG A 124 -1.30 2.45 -23.43
N LEU A 125 -1.15 2.83 -22.17
CA LEU A 125 -2.24 2.69 -21.21
C LEU A 125 -3.40 3.61 -21.58
N GLU A 126 -3.13 4.84 -22.00
CA GLU A 126 -4.15 5.79 -22.48
C GLU A 126 -4.99 5.23 -23.63
N THR A 127 -4.39 4.50 -24.58
CA THR A 127 -5.15 3.89 -25.70
C THR A 127 -6.04 2.72 -25.27
N CYS A 128 -5.82 2.18 -24.07
CA CYS A 128 -6.66 1.14 -23.50
C CYS A 128 -7.89 1.69 -22.75
N LEU A 129 -7.88 2.97 -22.40
CA LEU A 129 -8.91 3.58 -21.55
C LEU A 129 -10.19 3.84 -22.33
N ARG A 130 -11.31 3.68 -21.63
CA ARG A 130 -12.64 4.08 -22.09
C ARG A 130 -13.01 5.42 -21.47
N ARG A 131 -14.10 6.00 -21.96
CA ARG A 131 -14.68 7.21 -21.35
C ARG A 131 -15.08 6.89 -19.90
N GLY A 132 -14.56 7.67 -18.95
CA GLY A 132 -14.79 7.49 -17.52
C GLY A 132 -13.62 6.83 -16.78
N ASP A 133 -12.72 6.14 -17.47
CA ASP A 133 -11.51 5.61 -16.85
C ASP A 133 -10.51 6.73 -16.55
N THR A 134 -9.79 6.60 -15.45
CA THR A 134 -8.77 7.57 -15.03
C THR A 134 -7.42 6.89 -14.84
N LEU A 135 -6.44 7.26 -15.67
CA LEU A 135 -5.05 6.80 -15.56
C LEU A 135 -4.22 7.78 -14.74
N VAL A 136 -3.41 7.21 -13.85
CA VAL A 136 -2.64 7.94 -12.84
C VAL A 136 -1.22 7.38 -12.79
N ARG A 137 -0.25 8.28 -12.66
CA ARG A 137 1.11 7.94 -12.24
C ARG A 137 1.11 7.71 -10.73
N PHE A 138 1.27 6.45 -10.34
CA PHE A 138 1.11 6.04 -8.95
C PHE A 138 2.43 6.09 -8.18
N GLY A 139 3.53 5.73 -8.84
CA GLY A 139 4.88 5.66 -8.25
C GLY A 139 6.00 5.82 -9.29
N SER A 140 7.20 5.34 -8.96
CA SER A 140 8.42 5.47 -9.79
C SER A 140 8.40 4.69 -11.10
N ASP A 141 7.70 3.57 -11.12
CA ASP A 141 7.51 2.62 -12.21
C ASP A 141 6.08 2.07 -12.24
N GLU A 142 5.24 2.62 -11.37
CA GLU A 142 3.89 2.16 -11.12
C GLU A 142 2.87 3.12 -11.72
N PHE A 143 1.87 2.54 -12.36
CA PHE A 143 0.67 3.22 -12.83
C PHE A 143 -0.56 2.65 -12.13
N ALA A 144 -1.62 3.43 -12.07
CA ALA A 144 -2.90 3.00 -11.55
C ALA A 144 -4.02 3.46 -12.49
N ILE A 145 -5.04 2.62 -12.67
CA ILE A 145 -6.23 2.96 -13.43
C ILE A 145 -7.46 2.74 -12.55
N LEU A 146 -8.25 3.80 -12.37
CA LEU A 146 -9.64 3.67 -11.92
C LEU A 146 -10.49 3.34 -13.14
N LEU A 147 -11.07 2.15 -13.15
CA LEU A 147 -11.92 1.65 -14.22
C LEU A 147 -13.38 1.84 -13.82
N ALA A 148 -14.11 2.63 -14.59
CA ALA A 148 -15.51 2.93 -14.31
C ALA A 148 -16.45 1.91 -14.97
N ASP A 149 -17.58 1.64 -14.32
CA ASP A 149 -18.64 0.74 -14.82
C ASP A 149 -18.12 -0.65 -15.23
N VAL A 150 -17.28 -1.25 -14.37
CA VAL A 150 -16.68 -2.56 -14.62
C VAL A 150 -17.42 -3.65 -13.87
N GLN A 151 -17.96 -4.60 -14.63
CA GLN A 151 -18.52 -5.82 -14.06
C GLN A 151 -17.40 -6.80 -13.68
N PRO A 152 -17.53 -7.57 -12.58
CA PRO A 152 -16.51 -8.51 -12.14
C PRO A 152 -16.03 -9.50 -13.23
N GLY A 153 -16.93 -9.92 -14.13
CA GLY A 153 -16.60 -10.84 -15.22
C GLY A 153 -15.72 -10.27 -16.34
N ASP A 154 -15.61 -8.94 -16.45
CA ASP A 154 -14.81 -8.28 -17.49
C ASP A 154 -13.37 -8.00 -17.04
N VAL A 155 -13.11 -8.09 -15.74
CA VAL A 155 -11.86 -7.64 -15.10
C VAL A 155 -10.65 -8.39 -15.63
N SER A 156 -10.74 -9.72 -15.76
CA SER A 156 -9.64 -10.52 -16.29
C SER A 156 -9.28 -10.12 -17.73
N ARG A 157 -10.29 -9.86 -18.57
CA ARG A 157 -10.07 -9.41 -19.96
C ARG A 157 -9.42 -8.03 -20.02
N ILE A 158 -9.77 -7.14 -19.08
CA ILE A 158 -9.13 -5.83 -18.96
C ILE A 158 -7.65 -6.02 -18.59
N GLY A 159 -7.34 -6.89 -17.62
CA GLY A 159 -5.97 -7.23 -17.24
C GLY A 159 -5.13 -7.74 -18.42
N ASP A 160 -5.65 -8.72 -19.15
CA ASP A 160 -4.99 -9.29 -20.34
C ASP A 160 -4.73 -8.21 -21.41
N ARG A 161 -5.70 -7.32 -21.63
CA ARG A 161 -5.57 -6.21 -22.60
C ARG A 161 -4.48 -5.21 -22.18
N LEU A 162 -4.42 -4.84 -20.90
CA LEU A 162 -3.41 -3.92 -20.37
C LEU A 162 -2.01 -4.53 -20.47
N GLN A 163 -1.87 -5.80 -20.11
CA GLN A 163 -0.63 -6.55 -20.24
C GLN A 163 -0.18 -6.64 -21.71
N ALA A 164 -1.07 -7.04 -22.62
CA ALA A 164 -0.76 -7.15 -24.05
C ALA A 164 -0.34 -5.79 -24.66
N ALA A 165 -1.00 -4.71 -24.29
CA ALA A 165 -0.64 -3.36 -24.75
C ALA A 165 0.77 -2.97 -24.29
N LEU A 166 1.14 -3.31 -23.05
CA LEU A 166 2.46 -3.02 -22.51
C LEU A 166 3.55 -3.93 -23.09
N SER A 167 3.24 -5.17 -23.47
CA SER A 167 4.22 -6.12 -24.01
C SER A 167 4.74 -5.83 -25.43
N ALA A 168 4.15 -4.87 -26.14
CA ALA A 168 4.62 -4.52 -27.47
C ALA A 168 6.07 -3.95 -27.45
N PRO A 169 6.89 -4.15 -28.49
CA PRO A 169 8.25 -3.61 -28.54
C PRO A 169 8.28 -2.06 -28.47
N ILE A 170 9.20 -1.49 -27.71
CA ILE A 170 9.44 -0.04 -27.57
C ILE A 170 10.87 0.25 -28.00
N ASP A 171 11.03 1.21 -28.92
CA ASP A 171 12.35 1.76 -29.23
C ASP A 171 12.75 2.80 -28.17
N LEU A 172 13.84 2.53 -27.46
CA LEU A 172 14.41 3.39 -26.43
C LEU A 172 15.56 4.25 -26.99
N GLY A 173 15.58 4.51 -28.30
CA GLY A 173 16.58 5.31 -29.01
C GLY A 173 17.72 4.47 -29.56
N GLY A 174 17.38 3.46 -30.36
CA GLY A 174 18.31 2.53 -30.99
C GLY A 174 18.39 1.17 -30.29
N THR A 175 17.69 0.98 -29.17
CA THR A 175 17.55 -0.31 -28.49
C THR A 175 16.07 -0.65 -28.37
N VAL A 176 15.66 -1.78 -28.95
CA VAL A 176 14.28 -2.25 -28.86
C VAL A 176 14.12 -3.13 -27.61
N LEU A 177 13.22 -2.75 -26.72
CA LEU A 177 12.86 -3.49 -25.52
C LEU A 177 11.42 -4.00 -25.63
N CYS A 178 11.15 -5.24 -25.25
CA CYS A 178 9.79 -5.74 -25.04
C CYS A 178 9.55 -5.76 -23.53
N PRO A 179 8.94 -4.71 -22.94
CA PRO A 179 8.75 -4.67 -21.51
C PRO A 179 7.68 -5.67 -21.09
N GLN A 180 7.77 -6.11 -19.84
CA GLN A 180 6.69 -6.84 -19.19
C GLN A 180 6.10 -5.97 -18.10
N ALA A 181 4.86 -6.26 -17.74
CA ALA A 181 4.19 -5.60 -16.65
C ALA A 181 3.40 -6.61 -15.82
N SER A 182 3.47 -6.44 -14.51
CA SER A 182 2.64 -7.14 -13.55
C SER A 182 1.43 -6.25 -13.24
N VAL A 183 0.23 -6.84 -13.21
CA VAL A 183 -1.02 -6.10 -12.97
C VAL A 183 -1.77 -6.75 -11.81
N GLY A 184 -2.17 -5.95 -10.82
CA GLY A 184 -3.05 -6.36 -9.74
C GLY A 184 -4.35 -5.60 -9.81
N ILE A 185 -5.49 -6.29 -9.84
CA ILE A 185 -6.79 -5.64 -10.00
C ILE A 185 -7.69 -5.94 -8.81
N ALA A 186 -8.31 -4.93 -8.20
CA ALA A 186 -9.34 -5.12 -7.19
C ALA A 186 -10.67 -4.50 -7.63
N VAL A 187 -11.75 -5.26 -7.49
CA VAL A 187 -13.11 -4.80 -7.77
C VAL A 187 -13.71 -4.20 -6.51
N ARG A 188 -14.53 -3.16 -6.64
CA ARG A 188 -15.31 -2.62 -5.52
C ARG A 188 -16.08 -3.76 -4.83
N SER A 189 -15.96 -3.83 -3.52
CA SER A 189 -16.69 -4.77 -2.66
C SER A 189 -17.41 -4.01 -1.55
N VAL A 190 -18.41 -4.63 -0.93
CA VAL A 190 -19.16 -4.06 0.21
C VAL A 190 -18.29 -3.80 1.45
N HIS A 191 -17.11 -4.42 1.53
CA HIS A 191 -16.19 -4.25 2.65
C HIS A 191 -15.23 -3.07 2.46
N HIS A 192 -15.19 -2.47 1.26
CA HIS A 192 -14.38 -1.29 1.00
C HIS A 192 -15.12 -0.06 1.51
N THR A 193 -14.58 0.57 2.55
CA THR A 193 -15.13 1.80 3.12
C THR A 193 -14.22 3.00 2.89
N ARG A 194 -12.95 2.73 2.59
CA ARG A 194 -11.93 3.74 2.32
C ARG A 194 -11.17 3.41 1.05
N ALA A 195 -10.67 4.44 0.36
CA ALA A 195 -9.84 4.26 -0.83
C ALA A 195 -8.63 3.33 -0.57
N GLU A 196 -8.05 3.38 0.64
CA GLU A 196 -6.94 2.53 1.04
C GLU A 196 -7.29 1.04 1.05
N ASP A 197 -8.55 0.66 1.30
CA ASP A 197 -8.96 -0.74 1.32
C ASP A 197 -8.85 -1.36 -0.08
N VAL A 198 -9.37 -0.66 -1.09
CA VAL A 198 -9.33 -1.09 -2.49
C VAL A 198 -7.88 -1.17 -2.99
N LEU A 199 -7.07 -0.16 -2.68
CA LEU A 199 -5.67 -0.10 -3.08
C LEU A 199 -4.87 -1.24 -2.46
N ARG A 200 -5.08 -1.53 -1.17
CA ARG A 200 -4.42 -2.65 -0.48
C ARG A 200 -4.74 -3.99 -1.12
N ASP A 201 -5.99 -4.19 -1.53
CA ASP A 201 -6.40 -5.44 -2.18
C ASP A 201 -5.85 -5.55 -3.61
N ALA A 202 -5.76 -4.44 -4.34
CA ALA A 202 -5.07 -4.39 -5.63
C ALA A 202 -3.56 -4.67 -5.49
N GLU A 203 -2.90 -4.12 -4.46
CA GLU A 203 -1.49 -4.38 -4.14
C GLU A 203 -1.25 -5.86 -3.82
N ARG A 204 -2.16 -6.51 -3.09
CA ARG A 204 -2.09 -7.95 -2.82
C ARG A 204 -2.18 -8.76 -4.11
N ALA A 205 -3.09 -8.40 -5.02
CA ALA A 205 -3.18 -9.03 -6.32
C ALA A 205 -1.90 -8.82 -7.15
N LEU A 206 -1.34 -7.61 -7.15
CA LEU A 206 -0.08 -7.29 -7.82
C LEU A 206 1.08 -8.10 -7.25
N GLY A 207 1.15 -8.25 -5.92
CA GLY A 207 2.11 -9.11 -5.25
C GLY A 207 2.01 -10.56 -5.70
N ARG A 208 0.80 -11.10 -5.87
CA ARG A 208 0.58 -12.44 -6.44
C ARG A 208 1.06 -12.53 -7.88
N ALA A 209 0.78 -11.53 -8.72
CA ALA A 209 1.25 -11.51 -10.11
C ALA A 209 2.79 -11.57 -10.17
N ARG A 210 3.47 -10.77 -9.32
CA ARG A 210 4.93 -10.77 -9.20
C ARG A 210 5.47 -12.12 -8.70
N ALA A 211 4.82 -12.73 -7.71
CA ALA A 211 5.22 -14.03 -7.15
C ALA A 211 5.00 -15.20 -8.11
N ALA A 212 3.97 -15.13 -8.96
CA ALA A 212 3.62 -16.17 -9.93
C ALA A 212 4.39 -16.05 -11.27
N GLY A 213 5.51 -15.31 -11.29
CA GLY A 213 6.42 -15.25 -12.44
C GLY A 213 6.45 -13.91 -13.19
N LYS A 214 5.74 -12.87 -12.72
CA LYS A 214 5.64 -11.54 -13.35
C LYS A 214 4.99 -11.57 -14.73
N GLY A 215 4.89 -10.41 -15.38
CA GLY A 215 4.39 -10.28 -16.75
C GLY A 215 2.98 -10.82 -16.90
N ARG A 216 2.11 -10.62 -15.91
CA ARG A 216 0.75 -11.18 -15.86
C ARG A 216 -0.20 -10.33 -15.02
N SER A 217 -1.50 -10.51 -15.23
CA SER A 217 -2.53 -9.91 -14.39
C SER A 217 -3.11 -10.91 -13.40
N GLU A 218 -3.35 -10.45 -12.18
CA GLU A 218 -4.08 -11.18 -11.15
C GLU A 218 -5.22 -10.32 -10.62
N VAL A 219 -6.37 -10.94 -10.37
CA VAL A 219 -7.52 -10.28 -9.75
C VAL A 219 -7.52 -10.58 -8.25
N PHE A 220 -7.92 -9.59 -7.46
CA PHE A 220 -8.13 -9.78 -6.05
C PHE A 220 -9.36 -10.65 -5.82
N ASP A 221 -9.13 -11.84 -5.28
CA ASP A 221 -10.16 -12.72 -4.77
C ASP A 221 -9.93 -12.91 -3.26
N PRO A 222 -10.86 -12.45 -2.40
CA PRO A 222 -10.79 -12.68 -0.96
C PRO A 222 -10.68 -14.17 -0.60
N ALA A 223 -11.28 -15.07 -1.39
CA ALA A 223 -11.24 -16.51 -1.15
C ALA A 223 -9.84 -17.11 -1.38
N LEU A 224 -9.01 -16.44 -2.18
CA LEU A 224 -7.63 -16.81 -2.44
C LEU A 224 -6.65 -16.16 -1.44
N ASP A 225 -7.12 -15.36 -0.48
CA ASP A 225 -6.29 -14.87 0.61
C ASP A 225 -6.09 -16.00 1.65
N PRO A 226 -4.85 -16.49 1.87
CA PRO A 226 -4.59 -17.50 2.90
C PRO A 226 -5.05 -17.04 4.30
N ARG A 227 -5.12 -15.73 4.57
CA ARG A 227 -5.70 -15.19 5.80
C ARG A 227 -7.20 -15.36 5.88
N ALA A 228 -7.93 -15.32 4.78
CA ALA A 228 -9.38 -15.57 4.75
C ALA A 228 -9.71 -17.04 5.10
N ALA A 229 -8.87 -17.98 4.64
CA ALA A 229 -8.94 -19.37 5.09
C ALA A 229 -8.65 -19.49 6.60
N THR A 230 -7.63 -18.81 7.12
CA THR A 230 -7.32 -18.79 8.56
C THR A 230 -8.45 -18.16 9.40
N LEU A 231 -9.04 -17.05 8.95
CA LEU A 231 -10.16 -16.37 9.61
C LEU A 231 -11.42 -17.24 9.61
N SER A 232 -11.75 -17.86 8.48
CA SER A 232 -12.91 -18.77 8.38
C SER A 232 -12.72 -20.01 9.27
N GLN A 233 -11.50 -20.56 9.31
CA GLN A 233 -11.16 -21.65 10.22
C GLN A 233 -11.24 -21.23 11.69
N LEU A 234 -10.77 -20.02 12.02
CA LEU A 234 -10.85 -19.44 13.35
C LEU A 234 -12.31 -19.23 13.77
N GLU A 235 -13.12 -18.62 12.91
CA GLU A 235 -14.54 -18.36 13.14
C GLU A 235 -15.30 -19.68 13.35
N ALA A 236 -15.10 -20.67 12.47
CA ALA A 236 -15.69 -21.99 12.63
C ALA A 236 -15.22 -22.68 13.92
N ALA A 237 -13.96 -22.49 14.32
CA ALA A 237 -13.43 -23.03 15.56
C ALA A 237 -13.93 -22.29 16.82
N LEU A 238 -14.25 -21.00 16.72
CA LEU A 238 -14.87 -20.23 17.80
C LEU A 238 -16.34 -20.60 17.96
N ARG A 239 -17.12 -20.67 16.86
CA ARG A 239 -18.52 -21.11 16.89
C ARG A 239 -18.66 -22.51 17.49
N ARG A 240 -17.86 -23.47 17.04
CA ARG A 240 -17.83 -24.82 17.64
C ARG A 240 -17.55 -24.77 19.14
N ALA A 241 -16.59 -23.96 19.58
CA ALA A 241 -16.20 -23.88 20.99
C ALA A 241 -17.26 -23.23 21.89
N ILE A 242 -18.08 -22.33 21.33
CA ILE A 242 -19.24 -21.78 22.01
C ILE A 242 -20.29 -22.88 22.17
N ASP A 243 -20.60 -23.60 21.10
CA ASP A 243 -21.61 -24.66 21.09
C ASP A 243 -21.21 -25.88 21.95
N SER A 244 -19.91 -26.15 22.11
CA SER A 244 -19.37 -27.27 22.89
C SER A 244 -18.99 -26.95 24.33
N GLU A 245 -19.26 -25.73 24.82
CA GLU A 245 -18.82 -25.25 26.15
C GLU A 245 -17.30 -25.41 26.39
N ASP A 246 -16.48 -25.36 25.33
CA ASP A 246 -15.02 -25.59 25.39
C ASP A 246 -14.22 -24.39 25.92
N PHE A 247 -14.91 -23.37 26.42
CA PHE A 247 -14.33 -22.23 27.10
C PHE A 247 -14.35 -22.41 28.61
N ARG A 248 -13.22 -22.19 29.25
CA ARG A 248 -13.11 -22.13 30.71
C ARG A 248 -12.85 -20.71 31.17
N THR A 249 -13.50 -20.36 32.25
CA THR A 249 -13.34 -19.08 32.91
C THR A 249 -12.23 -19.19 33.95
N HIS A 250 -11.20 -18.37 33.82
CA HIS A 250 -10.16 -18.17 34.81
C HIS A 250 -10.38 -16.83 35.50
N TYR A 251 -10.07 -16.79 36.79
CA TYR A 251 -10.21 -15.59 37.60
C TYR A 251 -8.83 -15.19 38.11
N GLU A 252 -8.31 -14.06 37.63
CA GLU A 252 -7.03 -13.52 38.07
C GLU A 252 -7.27 -12.43 39.14
N PRO A 253 -6.77 -12.61 40.38
CA PRO A 253 -7.01 -11.65 41.45
C PRO A 253 -6.24 -10.36 41.22
N MET A 254 -6.94 -9.23 41.29
CA MET A 254 -6.34 -7.90 41.34
C MET A 254 -6.05 -7.54 42.79
N VAL A 255 -4.79 -7.29 43.12
CA VAL A 255 -4.35 -6.97 44.49
C VAL A 255 -3.95 -5.50 44.63
N SER A 256 -4.40 -4.87 45.71
CA SER A 256 -4.06 -3.49 46.04
C SER A 256 -2.57 -3.36 46.36
N VAL A 257 -1.87 -2.51 45.62
CA VAL A 257 -0.43 -2.24 45.81
C VAL A 257 -0.13 -1.65 47.20
N LYS A 258 -1.09 -0.96 47.82
CA LYS A 258 -0.91 -0.31 49.13
C LYS A 258 -1.06 -1.26 50.32
N GLY A 259 -1.69 -2.42 50.16
CA GLY A 259 -2.07 -3.27 51.30
C GLY A 259 -2.16 -4.77 51.04
N GLY A 260 -1.88 -5.25 49.83
CA GLY A 260 -1.88 -6.67 49.47
C GLY A 260 -3.25 -7.34 49.48
N GLN A 261 -4.33 -6.59 49.75
CA GLN A 261 -5.69 -7.10 49.77
C GLN A 261 -6.21 -7.28 48.34
N VAL A 262 -6.94 -8.36 48.10
CA VAL A 262 -7.64 -8.60 46.83
C VAL A 262 -8.78 -7.58 46.70
N THR A 263 -8.75 -6.77 45.65
CA THR A 263 -9.74 -5.72 45.37
C THR A 263 -10.74 -6.11 44.28
N GLY A 264 -10.47 -7.20 43.55
CA GLY A 264 -11.34 -7.70 42.49
C GLY A 264 -10.72 -8.88 41.77
N PHE A 265 -11.40 -9.36 40.72
CA PHE A 265 -10.91 -10.42 39.84
C PHE A 265 -11.13 -10.00 38.38
N GLU A 266 -10.11 -10.17 37.55
CA GLU A 266 -10.26 -10.15 36.10
C GLU A 266 -10.73 -11.53 35.62
N ILE A 267 -11.67 -11.53 34.68
CA ILE A 267 -12.23 -12.75 34.10
C ILE A 267 -11.56 -13.01 32.76
N LEU A 268 -10.82 -14.10 32.65
CA LEU A 268 -10.14 -14.53 31.44
C LEU A 268 -10.85 -15.76 30.86
N LEU A 269 -11.27 -15.68 29.60
CA LEU A 269 -11.93 -16.79 28.91
C LEU A 269 -10.91 -17.55 28.05
N TRP A 270 -10.64 -18.81 28.38
CA TRP A 270 -9.65 -19.63 27.69
C TRP A 270 -10.29 -20.84 27.01
N ARG A 271 -10.05 -21.00 25.69
CA ARG A 271 -10.45 -22.20 24.94
C ARG A 271 -9.48 -23.35 25.19
N ARG A 272 -10.00 -24.53 25.50
CA ARG A 272 -9.19 -25.76 25.56
C ARG A 272 -8.63 -26.10 24.18
N SER A 273 -7.31 -26.07 23.99
CA SER A 273 -6.68 -26.59 22.77
C SER A 273 -6.72 -28.12 22.83
N GLY A 274 -7.27 -28.77 21.79
CA GLY A 274 -7.31 -30.22 21.72
C GLY A 274 -5.90 -30.80 21.64
N GLY A 275 -5.44 -31.45 22.72
CA GLY A 275 -4.21 -32.24 22.70
C GLY A 275 -3.58 -32.47 24.09
N GLY A 276 -4.02 -33.53 24.78
CA GLY A 276 -3.33 -34.04 25.96
C GLY A 276 -4.28 -34.60 27.01
N ARG A 277 -4.39 -35.94 27.08
CA ARG A 277 -5.02 -36.65 28.20
C ARG A 277 -4.40 -36.14 29.51
N ALA A 278 -5.22 -35.56 30.38
CA ALA A 278 -4.88 -35.46 31.79
C ALA A 278 -4.73 -36.90 32.33
N ARG A 279 -3.50 -37.32 32.60
CA ARG A 279 -3.27 -38.45 33.50
C ARG A 279 -3.66 -38.00 34.90
N ARG A 280 -4.31 -38.93 35.61
CA ARG A 280 -4.80 -38.83 36.98
C ARG A 280 -3.75 -38.31 37.95
#